data_AF-A0A1V6HWN3-F1
#
_entry.id   AF-A0A1V6HWN3-F1
#
_cell.length_a   1.000
_cell.length_b   1.000
_cell.length_c   1.000
_cell.angle_alpha   90.00
_cell.angle_beta   90.00
_cell.angle_gamma   90.00
#
_symmetry.space_group_name_H-M   'P 1'
#
loop_
_entity.id
_entity.type
_entity.pdbx_description
1 polymer ?
#
loop_
_entity_poly.entity_id
_entity_poly.type
_entity_poly.pdbx_seq_one_letter_code
_entity_poly.pdbx_strand_id
1 'polypeptide(L)'
;MRDRLAAHEMGVGIFYSRFRLPQAAVKRFEGVLAEYPDFSGNDELLYRLAVAYRRLDRGEEADQTLARLRESYPASDWTRRAAKEAG
;
A
#
# COMPACT_ATOMS: atom_id res chain seq x y z
N MET A 1 17.81 10.30 -3.34
CA MET A 1 17.90 9.44 -4.55
C MET A 1 17.03 8.19 -4.41
N ARG A 2 17.13 7.42 -3.31
CA ARG A 2 16.27 6.26 -3.03
C ARG A 2 14.77 6.55 -3.04
N ASP A 3 14.34 7.66 -2.46
CA ASP A 3 12.93 8.07 -2.42
C ASP A 3 12.31 8.28 -3.82
N ARG A 4 13.08 8.82 -4.78
CA ARG A 4 12.64 8.95 -6.18
C ARG A 4 12.50 7.59 -6.89
N LEU A 5 13.35 6.62 -6.56
CA LEU A 5 13.26 5.26 -7.10
C LEU A 5 12.06 4.52 -6.52
N ALA A 6 11.84 4.65 -5.22
CA ALA A 6 10.65 4.14 -4.55
C ALA A 6 9.38 4.73 -5.15
N ALA A 7 9.33 6.04 -5.40
CA ALA A 7 8.20 6.70 -6.05
C ALA A 7 7.97 6.18 -7.48
N HIS A 8 9.03 5.85 -8.22
CA HIS A 8 8.91 5.25 -9.55
C HIS A 8 8.28 3.85 -9.49
N GLU A 9 8.82 2.95 -8.67
CA GLU A 9 8.29 1.60 -8.48
C GLU A 9 6.86 1.60 -7.90
N MET A 10 6.57 2.53 -6.99
CA MET A 10 5.23 2.79 -6.48
C MET A 10 4.27 3.14 -7.62
N GLY A 11 4.71 3.98 -8.56
CA GLY A 11 3.95 4.31 -9.77
C GLY A 11 3.60 3.07 -10.61
N VAL A 12 4.52 2.10 -10.72
CA VAL A 12 4.27 0.82 -11.41
C VAL A 12 3.21 -0.01 -10.67
N GLY A 13 3.27 -0.06 -9.34
CA GLY A 13 2.23 -0.72 -8.54
C GLY A 13 0.85 -0.07 -8.69
N ILE A 14 0.78 1.26 -8.69
CA ILE A 14 -0.46 2.02 -8.93
C ILE A 14 -1.02 1.72 -10.33
N PHE A 15 -0.14 1.66 -11.34
CA PHE A 15 -0.52 1.30 -12.70
C PHE A 15 -1.22 -0.07 -12.70
N TYR A 16 -0.59 -1.13 -12.17
CA TYR A 16 -1.21 -2.46 -12.12
C TYR A 16 -2.54 -2.50 -11.34
N SER A 17 -2.64 -1.73 -10.25
CA SER A 17 -3.89 -1.61 -9.49
C SER A 17 -5.03 -0.98 -10.31
N ARG A 18 -4.72 -0.02 -11.19
CA ARG A 18 -5.68 0.62 -12.10
C ARG A 18 -6.18 -0.34 -13.18
N PHE A 19 -5.31 -1.22 -13.69
CA PHE A 19 -5.66 -2.22 -14.69
C PHE A 19 -6.31 -3.49 -14.12
N ARG A 20 -6.80 -3.46 -12.87
CA ARG A 20 -7.45 -4.60 -12.21
C ARG A 20 -6.56 -5.85 -12.15
N LEU A 21 -5.24 -5.64 -12.02
CA LEU A 21 -4.25 -6.71 -11.84
C LEU A 21 -3.73 -6.69 -10.39
N PRO A 22 -4.56 -7.07 -9.39
CA PRO A 22 -4.21 -6.90 -7.99
C PRO A 22 -3.00 -7.75 -7.56
N GLN A 23 -2.81 -8.95 -8.13
CA GLN A 23 -1.64 -9.79 -7.83
C GLN A 23 -0.31 -9.12 -8.25
N ALA A 24 -0.28 -8.49 -9.42
CA ALA A 24 0.90 -7.76 -9.88
C ALA A 24 1.14 -6.50 -9.04
N ALA A 25 0.08 -5.80 -8.63
CA ALA A 25 0.16 -4.65 -7.75
C ALA A 25 0.74 -5.01 -6.37
N VAL A 26 0.24 -6.09 -5.74
CA VAL A 26 0.77 -6.62 -4.47
C VAL A 26 2.28 -6.83 -4.55
N LYS A 27 2.73 -7.60 -5.56
CA LYS A 27 4.16 -7.90 -5.73
C LYS A 27 5.03 -6.64 -5.83
N ARG A 28 4.52 -5.59 -6.49
CA ARG A 28 5.23 -4.31 -6.62
C ARG A 28 5.28 -3.55 -5.30
N PHE A 29 4.16 -3.45 -4.60
CA PHE A 29 4.10 -2.76 -3.32
C PHE A 29 4.94 -3.44 -2.23
N GLU A 30 4.90 -4.78 -2.16
CA GLU A 30 5.79 -5.55 -1.26
C GLU A 30 7.27 -5.32 -1.59
N GLY A 31 7.61 -5.29 -2.88
CA GLY A 31 8.98 -4.98 -3.33
C GLY A 31 9.43 -3.59 -2.88
N VAL A 32 8.57 -2.58 -3.01
CA VAL A 32 8.90 -1.22 -2.56
C VAL A 32 9.09 -1.16 -1.03
N LEU A 33 8.26 -1.85 -0.23
CA LEU A 33 8.44 -1.90 1.23
C LEU A 33 9.75 -2.58 1.64
N ALA A 34 10.14 -3.64 0.92
CA ALA A 34 11.35 -4.40 1.21
C ALA A 34 12.62 -3.62 0.80
N GLU A 35 12.60 -2.99 -0.36
CA GLU A 35 13.77 -2.27 -0.92
C GLU A 35 13.91 -0.84 -0.37
N TYR A 36 12.80 -0.21 0.00
CA TYR A 36 12.74 1.20 0.43
C TYR A 36 11.94 1.35 1.74
N PRO A 37 12.42 0.77 2.87
CA PRO A 37 11.70 0.84 4.15
C PRO A 37 11.50 2.27 4.67
N ASP A 38 12.33 3.23 4.24
CA ASP A 38 12.24 4.65 4.63
C ASP A 38 11.52 5.51 3.56
N PHE A 39 10.80 4.89 2.62
CA PHE A 39 10.07 5.64 1.59
C PHE A 39 9.02 6.56 2.22
N SER A 40 9.06 7.84 1.82
CA SER A 40 8.18 8.87 2.39
C SER A 40 6.70 8.62 2.12
N GLY A 41 6.36 7.91 1.03
CA GLY A 41 4.99 7.53 0.67
C GLY A 41 4.54 6.16 1.18
N ASN A 42 5.20 5.63 2.23
CA ASN A 42 4.85 4.32 2.77
C ASN A 42 3.44 4.25 3.37
N ASP A 43 2.86 5.37 3.79
CA ASP A 43 1.48 5.45 4.24
C ASP A 43 0.48 5.17 3.09
N GLU A 44 0.66 5.84 1.95
CA GLU A 44 -0.11 5.58 0.72
C GLU A 44 0.08 4.13 0.26
N LEU A 45 1.33 3.66 0.30
CA LEU A 45 1.67 2.32 -0.13
C LEU A 45 0.95 1.27 0.70
N LEU A 46 1.03 1.34 2.03
CA LEU A 46 0.35 0.38 2.91
C LEU A 46 -1.16 0.37 2.66
N TYR A 47 -1.78 1.54 2.50
CA TYR A 47 -3.20 1.61 2.15
C TYR A 47 -3.51 0.90 0.83
N ARG A 48 -2.74 1.20 -0.24
CA ARG A 48 -2.97 0.59 -1.55
C ARG A 48 -2.68 -0.91 -1.57
N LEU A 49 -1.70 -1.36 -0.80
CA LEU A 49 -1.39 -2.77 -0.61
C LEU A 49 -2.55 -3.49 0.07
N ALA A 50 -3.12 -2.93 1.14
CA ALA A 50 -4.30 -3.48 1.78
C ALA A 50 -5.50 -3.59 0.83
N VAL A 51 -5.75 -2.55 0.03
CA VAL A 51 -6.80 -2.58 -1.01
C VAL A 51 -6.53 -3.66 -2.05
N ALA A 52 -5.28 -3.85 -2.46
CA ALA A 52 -4.90 -4.89 -3.41
C ALA A 52 -5.10 -6.30 -2.82
N TYR A 53 -4.78 -6.50 -1.53
CA TYR A 53 -5.08 -7.74 -0.81
C TYR A 53 -6.58 -8.02 -0.72
N ARG A 54 -7.40 -7.03 -0.36
CA ARG A 54 -8.87 -7.20 -0.35
C ARG A 54 -9.42 -7.64 -1.70
N ARG A 55 -8.88 -7.13 -2.80
CA ARG A 55 -9.28 -7.52 -4.17
C ARG A 55 -8.86 -8.94 -4.57
N LEU A 56 -7.98 -9.58 -3.80
CA LEU A 56 -7.55 -10.96 -3.97
C LEU A 56 -8.21 -11.91 -2.96
N ASP A 57 -9.24 -11.45 -2.25
CA ASP A 57 -9.87 -12.18 -1.13
C ASP A 57 -8.89 -12.52 0.02
N ARG A 58 -7.76 -11.82 0.07
CA ARG A 58 -6.71 -11.93 1.10
C ARG A 58 -7.04 -11.00 2.28
N GLY A 59 -8.15 -11.29 2.96
CA GLY A 59 -8.72 -10.42 3.99
C GLY A 59 -7.82 -10.23 5.21
N GLU A 60 -7.15 -11.29 5.66
CA GLU A 60 -6.26 -11.24 6.81
C GLU A 60 -5.04 -10.35 6.55
N GLU A 61 -4.38 -10.52 5.39
CA GLU A 61 -3.22 -9.68 5.04
C GLU A 61 -3.63 -8.21 4.84
N ALA A 62 -4.83 -7.97 4.31
CA ALA A 62 -5.36 -6.61 4.23
C ALA A 62 -5.52 -5.98 5.62
N ASP A 63 -6.08 -6.69 6.58
CA ASP A 63 -6.32 -6.18 7.93
C ASP A 63 -5.02 -5.95 8.71
N GLN A 64 -4.07 -6.87 8.58
CA GLN A 64 -2.72 -6.69 9.13
C GLN A 64 -2.03 -5.46 8.54
N THR A 65 -2.15 -5.26 7.21
CA THR A 65 -1.56 -4.11 6.53
C THR A 65 -2.23 -2.80 6.96
N LEU A 66 -3.55 -2.78 7.13
CA LEU A 66 -4.27 -1.61 7.65
C LEU A 66 -3.94 -1.33 9.12
N ALA A 67 -3.74 -2.36 9.94
CA ALA A 67 -3.28 -2.19 11.32
C ALA A 67 -1.92 -1.51 11.35
N ARG A 68 -0.95 -2.01 10.56
CA ARG A 68 0.37 -1.39 10.42
C ARG A 68 0.28 0.06 9.96
N LEU A 69 -0.58 0.38 9.00
CA LEU A 69 -0.83 1.75 8.53
C LEU A 69 -1.31 2.65 9.68
N ARG A 70 -2.30 2.21 10.45
CA ARG A 70 -2.85 2.97 11.59
C ARG A 70 -1.81 3.20 12.69
N GLU A 71 -1.01 2.18 12.99
CA GLU A 71 0.02 2.23 14.04
C GLU A 71 1.20 3.12 13.64
N SER A 72 1.67 2.99 12.39
CA SER A 72 2.87 3.69 11.92
C SER A 72 2.57 5.12 11.46
N TYR A 73 1.37 5.37 10.92
CA TYR A 73 0.97 6.66 10.33
C TYR A 73 -0.41 7.12 10.80
N PRO A 74 -0.66 7.28 12.11
CA PRO A 74 -2.00 7.57 12.65
C PRO A 74 -2.60 8.88 12.12
N ALA A 75 -1.76 9.87 11.80
CA ALA A 75 -2.18 11.19 11.31
C ALA A 75 -2.26 11.28 9.77
N SER A 76 -1.96 10.21 9.03
CA SER A 76 -2.01 10.22 7.56
C SER A 76 -3.43 10.34 7.01
N ASP A 77 -3.58 11.01 5.87
CA ASP A 77 -4.82 11.01 5.10
C ASP A 77 -5.24 9.59 4.69
N TRP A 78 -4.28 8.70 4.44
CA TRP A 78 -4.53 7.32 4.06
C TRP A 78 -5.09 6.49 5.22
N THR A 79 -4.65 6.77 6.45
CA THR A 79 -5.23 6.20 7.67
C THR A 79 -6.68 6.66 7.85
N ARG A 80 -6.95 7.96 7.70
CA ARG A 80 -8.32 8.50 7.75
C ARG A 80 -9.21 7.89 6.67
N ARG A 81 -8.68 7.73 5.46
CA ARG A 81 -9.38 7.13 4.33
C ARG A 81 -9.73 5.66 4.61
N ALA A 82 -8.78 4.87 5.09
CA ALA A 82 -9.01 3.47 5.44
C ALA A 82 -10.12 3.32 6.48
N ALA A 83 -10.11 4.17 7.52
CA ALA A 83 -11.15 4.14 8.55
C ALA A 83 -12.54 4.46 7.97
N LYS A 84 -12.64 5.38 7.01
CA LYS A 84 -13.90 5.74 6.35
C LYS A 84 -14.44 4.63 5.45
N GLU A 85 -13.59 3.83 4.83
CA GLU A 85 -14.00 2.74 3.93
C GLU A 85 -14.33 1.43 4.66
N ALA A 86 -13.97 1.33 5.95
CA ALA A 86 -14.23 0.16 6.79
C ALA A 86 -15.60 0.20 7.50
N GLY A 87 -16.31 1.33 7.46
CA GLY A 87 -17.66 1.51 8.03
C GLY A 87 -18.69 1.78 6.96
#